data_AF-A0A845K0X7-F1
#
_entry.id   AF-A0A845K0X7-F1
#
_cell.length_a   1.000
_cell.length_b   1.000
_cell.length_c   1.000
_cell.angle_alpha   90.00
_cell.angle_beta   90.00
_cell.angle_gamma   90.00
#
_symmetry.space_group_name_H-M   'P 1'
#
loop_
_entity.id
_entity.type
_entity.pdbx_description
1 polymer ?
#
loop_
_entity_poly.entity_id
_entity_poly.type
_entity_poly.pdbx_seq_one_letter_code
_entity_poly.pdbx_strand_id
1 'polypeptide(L)'
;MSVAIIGGLDRLKRSYEKECRNRGFDARVFSQRIPNMARRMDGVNRILIFTGTVAHPMVTEAVRVAKERNIPVDRCHSSSISALKRCLNSYN
;
A
#
# COMPACT_ATOMS: atom_id res chain seq x y z
N MET A 1 4.57 -12.25 -4.70
CA MET A 1 4.91 -10.82 -4.93
C MET A 1 4.40 -10.01 -3.73
N SER A 2 5.08 -8.95 -3.30
CA SER A 2 4.68 -8.14 -2.14
C SER A 2 4.18 -6.74 -2.51
N VAL A 3 3.11 -6.30 -1.86
CA VAL A 3 2.48 -4.98 -2.05
C VAL A 3 2.47 -4.23 -0.71
N ALA A 4 3.00 -3.01 -0.68
CA ALA A 4 2.77 -2.10 0.43
C ALA A 4 1.54 -1.25 0.18
N ILE A 5 0.61 -1.20 1.14
CA ILE A 5 -0.55 -0.31 1.11
C ILE A 5 -0.28 0.83 2.09
N ILE A 6 -0.33 2.07 1.62
CA ILE A 6 -0.08 3.28 2.41
C ILE A 6 -1.39 4.07 2.55
N GLY A 7 -1.78 4.36 3.79
CA GLY A 7 -3.12 4.88 4.13
C GLY A 7 -4.14 3.75 4.29
N GLY A 8 -5.42 4.09 4.14
CA GLY A 8 -6.53 3.19 4.40
C GLY A 8 -7.02 3.24 5.84
N LEU A 9 -8.11 2.52 6.12
CA LEU A 9 -8.72 2.51 7.45
C LEU A 9 -8.15 1.38 8.29
N ASP A 10 -7.75 1.66 9.53
CA ASP A 10 -7.19 0.67 10.47
C ASP A 10 -8.11 -0.55 10.64
N ARG A 11 -9.42 -0.31 10.77
CA ARG A 11 -10.43 -1.37 10.89
C ARG A 11 -10.49 -2.31 9.69
N LEU A 12 -10.01 -1.87 8.52
CA LEU A 12 -9.98 -2.64 7.28
C LEU A 12 -8.63 -3.30 7.02
N LYS A 13 -7.60 -3.07 7.86
CA LYS A 13 -6.26 -3.64 7.68
C LYS A 13 -6.27 -5.13 7.37
N ARG A 14 -6.93 -5.94 8.21
CA ARG A 14 -7.05 -7.39 8.02
C ARG A 14 -7.77 -7.75 6.72
N SER A 15 -8.76 -6.96 6.34
CA SER A 15 -9.52 -7.16 5.10
C SER A 15 -8.67 -6.84 3.87
N TYR A 16 -7.85 -5.78 3.90
CA TYR A 16 -6.89 -5.49 2.84
C TYR A 16 -5.86 -6.62 2.69
N GLU A 17 -5.28 -7.06 3.80
CA GLU A 17 -4.31 -8.17 3.80
C GLU A 17 -4.90 -9.46 3.24
N LYS A 18 -6.13 -9.80 3.65
CA LYS A 18 -6.87 -10.95 3.14
C LYS A 18 -7.12 -10.85 1.63
N GLU A 19 -7.56 -9.68 1.16
CA GLU A 19 -7.87 -9.46 -0.25
C GLU A 19 -6.64 -9.55 -1.15
N CYS A 20 -5.50 -9.04 -0.69
CA CYS A 20 -4.21 -9.22 -1.36
C CYS A 20 -3.78 -10.68 -1.39
N ARG A 21 -3.86 -11.38 -0.25
CA ARG A 21 -3.49 -12.80 -0.16
C ARG A 21 -4.34 -13.68 -1.07
N ASN A 22 -5.64 -13.41 -1.17
CA ASN A 22 -6.55 -14.12 -2.09
C ASN A 22 -6.14 -13.98 -3.57
N ARG A 23 -5.33 -12.98 -3.92
CA ARG A 23 -4.76 -12.78 -5.27
C ARG A 23 -3.28 -13.13 -5.37
N GLY A 24 -2.70 -13.79 -4.35
CA GLY A 24 -1.29 -14.20 -4.37
C GLY A 24 -0.29 -13.10 -3.99
N PHE A 25 -0.75 -11.97 -3.44
CA PHE A 25 0.10 -10.91 -2.94
C PHE A 25 0.32 -11.01 -1.42
N ASP A 26 1.56 -10.86 -0.98
CA ASP A 26 1.88 -10.59 0.42
C ASP A 26 1.74 -9.09 0.71
N ALA A 27 0.85 -8.72 1.61
CA ALA A 27 0.51 -7.32 1.86
C ALA A 27 1.15 -6.78 3.15
N ARG A 28 1.73 -5.60 3.05
CA ARG A 28 2.18 -4.81 4.20
C ARG A 28 1.37 -3.52 4.27
N VAL A 29 0.48 -3.43 5.24
CA VAL A 29 -0.46 -2.30 5.36
C VAL A 29 0.01 -1.31 6.42
N PHE A 30 0.14 -0.06 5.99
CA PHE A 30 0.54 1.09 6.79
C PHE A 30 -0.60 2.12 6.76
N SER A 31 -1.63 1.90 7.58
CA SER A 31 -2.79 2.79 7.73
C SER A 31 -2.54 3.99 8.64
N GLN A 32 -1.46 3.94 9.44
CA GLN A 32 -0.99 5.02 10.30
C GLN A 32 0.50 5.24 10.12
N ARG A 33 0.97 6.42 10.53
CA ARG A 33 2.39 6.73 10.56
C ARG A 33 3.08 5.83 11.58
N ILE A 34 4.17 5.21 11.16
CA ILE A 34 4.98 4.34 12.01
C ILE A 34 6.46 4.72 11.92
N PRO A 35 7.26 4.45 12.97
CA PRO A 35 8.70 4.59 12.89
C PRO A 35 9.30 3.66 11.84
N ASN A 36 10.29 4.17 11.11
CA ASN A 36 11.09 3.42 10.14
C ASN A 36 10.25 2.78 9.02
N MET A 37 9.22 3.47 8.52
CA MET A 37 8.34 2.94 7.47
C MET A 37 9.13 2.51 6.24
N ALA A 38 10.14 3.29 5.83
CA ALA A 38 11.03 2.97 4.71
C ALA A 38 11.75 1.62 4.83
N ARG A 39 12.20 1.26 6.04
CA ARG A 39 12.81 -0.05 6.32
C ARG A 39 11.77 -1.16 6.30
N ARG A 40 10.56 -0.89 6.79
CA ARG A 40 9.47 -1.88 6.75
C ARG A 40 8.94 -2.13 5.33
N MET A 41 9.31 -1.31 4.37
CA MET A 41 9.04 -1.49 2.94
C MET A 41 10.16 -2.27 2.21
N ASP A 42 11.17 -2.80 2.90
CA ASP A 42 12.24 -3.62 2.30
C ASP A 42 11.70 -4.90 1.64
N GLY A 43 12.05 -5.13 0.38
CA GLY A 43 11.57 -6.28 -0.39
C GLY A 43 10.13 -6.17 -0.93
N VAL A 44 9.50 -4.99 -0.82
CA VAL A 44 8.21 -4.71 -1.46
C VAL A 44 8.40 -4.54 -2.98
N ASN A 45 7.49 -5.10 -3.78
CA ASN A 45 7.55 -5.04 -5.24
C ASN A 45 6.61 -3.98 -5.85
N ARG A 46 5.56 -3.56 -5.14
CA ARG A 46 4.63 -2.51 -5.58
C ARG A 46 4.13 -1.70 -4.39
N ILE A 47 3.82 -0.43 -4.60
CA ILE A 47 3.24 0.44 -3.57
C ILE A 47 1.88 0.94 -4.05
N LEU A 48 0.84 0.76 -3.25
CA LEU A 48 -0.49 1.34 -3.44
C LEU A 48 -0.74 2.41 -2.38
N ILE A 49 -1.02 3.64 -2.79
CA ILE A 49 -1.31 4.76 -1.89
C ILE A 49 -2.80 5.10 -1.94
N PHE A 50 -3.48 4.99 -0.81
CA PHE A 50 -4.85 5.48 -0.63
C PHE A 50 -4.87 6.98 -0.33
N THR A 51 -4.91 7.81 -1.37
CA THR A 51 -4.68 9.26 -1.27
C THR A 51 -5.72 10.00 -0.43
N GLY A 52 -6.94 9.49 -0.28
CA GLY A 52 -7.99 10.11 0.55
C GLY A 52 -7.83 9.88 2.06
N THR A 53 -6.92 8.99 2.48
CA THR A 53 -6.79 8.58 3.90
C THR A 53 -5.35 8.53 4.40
N VAL A 54 -4.39 8.84 3.54
CA VAL A 54 -2.96 8.82 3.88
C VAL A 54 -2.52 10.17 4.43
N ALA A 55 -1.66 10.16 5.45
CA ALA A 55 -1.02 11.38 5.93
C ALA A 55 0.11 11.83 4.97
N HIS A 56 0.22 13.13 4.72
CA HIS A 56 1.24 13.69 3.81
C HIS A 56 2.67 13.16 4.05
N PRO A 57 3.19 13.08 5.29
CA PRO A 57 4.53 12.55 5.54
C PRO A 57 4.71 11.10 5.06
N MET A 58 3.67 10.27 5.13
CA MET A 58 3.72 8.89 4.66
C MET A 58 3.79 8.83 3.13
N VAL A 59 3.10 9.74 2.43
CA VAL A 59 3.23 9.86 0.97
C VAL A 59 4.66 10.23 0.59
N THR A 60 5.22 11.24 1.24
CA THR A 60 6.61 11.69 0.98
C THR A 60 7.60 10.55 1.16
N GLU A 61 7.51 9.81 2.27
CA GLU A 61 8.41 8.69 2.54
C GLU A 61 8.20 7.51 1.58
N ALA A 62 6.95 7.14 1.27
CA ALA A 62 6.64 6.06 0.33
C ALA A 62 7.13 6.37 -1.09
N VAL A 63 6.93 7.61 -1.57
CA VAL A 63 7.40 8.05 -2.89
C VAL A 63 8.93 8.11 -2.94
N ARG A 64 9.58 8.56 -1.87
CA ARG A 64 11.05 8.55 -1.76
C ARG A 64 11.60 7.12 -1.90
N VAL A 65 11.07 6.18 -1.11
CA VAL A 65 11.46 4.76 -1.17
C VAL A 65 11.20 4.17 -2.54
N ALA A 66 10.05 4.48 -3.14
CA ALA A 66 9.70 4.01 -4.47
C ALA A 66 10.73 4.44 -5.51
N LYS A 67 11.13 5.72 -5.48
CA LYS A 67 12.12 6.28 -6.40
C LYS A 67 13.49 5.66 -6.20
N GLU A 68 13.95 5.53 -4.95
CA GLU A 68 15.27 4.96 -4.63
C GLU A 68 15.40 3.49 -5.06
N ARG A 69 14.29 2.74 -5.04
CA ARG A 69 14.28 1.29 -5.30
C ARG A 69 13.61 0.91 -6.62
N ASN A 70 13.24 1.89 -7.43
CA ASN A 70 12.52 1.71 -8.69
C ASN A 70 11.23 0.85 -8.55
N ILE A 71 10.47 1.09 -7.48
CA ILE A 71 9.22 0.38 -7.20
C ILE A 71 8.05 1.15 -7.83
N PRO A 72 7.17 0.51 -8.62
CA PRO A 72 5.98 1.16 -9.16
C PRO A 72 5.02 1.61 -8.06
N VAL A 73 4.43 2.79 -8.26
CA VAL A 73 3.48 3.41 -7.32
C VAL A 73 2.14 3.63 -8.00
N ASP A 74 1.10 3.02 -7.45
CA ASP A 74 -0.29 3.27 -7.83
C ASP A 74 -0.97 4.16 -6.79
N ARG A 75 -1.90 5.00 -7.25
CA ARG A 75 -2.66 5.91 -6.40
C ARG A 75 -4.14 5.65 -6.57
N CYS A 76 -4.84 5.55 -5.46
CA CYS A 76 -6.29 5.38 -5.43
C CYS A 76 -6.88 6.32 -4.38
N HIS A 77 -7.90 7.11 -4.72
CA HIS A 77 -8.50 8.01 -3.74
C HIS A 77 -9.31 7.25 -2.67
N SER A 78 -10.14 6.30 -3.09
CA SER A 78 -10.97 5.50 -2.20
C SER A 78 -10.15 4.38 -1.54
N SER A 79 -10.29 4.24 -0.22
CA SER A 79 -9.71 3.15 0.56
C SER A 79 -10.68 1.97 0.77
N SER A 80 -11.75 1.86 0.00
CA SER A 80 -12.69 0.73 0.13
C SER A 80 -12.06 -0.59 -0.33
N ILE A 81 -12.57 -1.73 0.17
CA ILE A 81 -12.17 -3.06 -0.32
C ILE A 81 -12.44 -3.22 -1.81
N SER A 82 -13.56 -2.69 -2.30
CA SER A 82 -13.89 -2.70 -3.73
C SER A 82 -12.89 -1.89 -4.56
N ALA A 83 -12.38 -0.77 -4.05
CA ALA A 83 -11.33 0.00 -4.70
C ALA A 83 -10.00 -0.78 -4.74
N LEU A 84 -9.61 -1.41 -3.63
CA LEU A 84 -8.44 -2.29 -3.58
C LEU A 84 -8.54 -3.41 -4.63
N LYS A 85 -9.69 -4.11 -4.70
CA LYS A 85 -9.93 -5.17 -5.69
C LYS A 85 -9.68 -4.70 -7.12
N ARG A 86 -10.15 -3.49 -7.47
CA ARG A 86 -9.93 -2.90 -8.80
C ARG A 86 -8.44 -2.64 -9.05
N CYS A 87 -7.73 -2.06 -8.10
CA CYS A 87 -6.28 -1.82 -8.23
C CYS A 87 -5.50 -3.13 -8.41
N LEU A 88 -5.81 -4.16 -7.61
CA LEU A 88 -5.12 -5.46 -7.70
C LEU A 88 -5.40 -6.19 -9.01
N ASN A 89 -6.60 -6.03 -9.60
CA ASN A 89 -6.92 -6.64 -10.89
C ASN A 89 -6.10 -6.04 -12.05
N SER A 90 -5.52 -4.85 -11.88
CA SER A 90 -4.59 -4.26 -12.84
C SER A 90 -3.16 -4.80 -12.71
N TYR A 91 -2.87 -5.58 -11.66
CA TYR A 91 -1.57 -6.19 -11.45
C TYR A 91 -1.57 -7.57 -12.12
N ASN A 92 -1.31 -7.58 -13.43
CA ASN A 92 -0.97 -8.80 -14.16
C ASN A 92 0.27 -9.47 -13.55
#